data_AF-A0A397SP40-F1
#
_entry.id   AF-A0A397SP40-F1
#
_cell.length_a   1.000
_cell.length_b   1.000
_cell.length_c   1.000
_cell.angle_alpha   90.00
_cell.angle_beta   90.00
_cell.angle_gamma   90.00
#
_symmetry.space_group_name_H-M   'P 1'
#
loop_
_entity.id
_entity.type
_entity.pdbx_description
1 polymer ?
#
loop_
_entity_poly.entity_id
_entity_poly.type
_entity_poly.pdbx_seq_one_letter_code
_entity_poly.pdbx_strand_id
1 'polypeptide(L)'
;MGQIHPKPETHFKSNSNKSKNYLFTNLPPAPRTYTDDFWRKGNDAGRFSVRDIEALNQFRQLELELLKSDDEKESKIRKLCAKYHCARIPLDVDKIGYARGFFLLESISYDIYGEELKEYEETLVVCIGIEGLDALIYLGGSGKLYISLNEDHPLKVLYNYKDIGARSSDIFQNTDY
;
A
#
# COMPACT_ATOMS: atom_id res chain seq x y z
N MET A 1 8.65 30.79 64.02
CA MET A 1 8.52 31.64 62.81
C MET A 1 8.97 30.81 61.62
N GLY A 2 8.04 30.22 60.87
CA GLY A 2 8.36 29.41 59.70
C GLY A 2 8.42 30.30 58.45
N GLN A 3 9.55 30.26 57.73
CA GLN A 3 9.66 30.88 56.41
C GLN A 3 8.84 30.07 55.40
N ILE A 4 7.91 30.73 54.71
CA ILE A 4 7.23 30.20 53.53
C ILE A 4 7.77 30.97 52.33
N HIS A 5 8.65 30.35 51.56
CA HIS A 5 8.94 30.80 50.20
C HIS A 5 7.85 30.24 49.27
N PRO A 6 7.12 31.07 48.50
CA PRO A 6 6.30 30.54 47.42
C PRO A 6 7.22 30.02 46.31
N LYS A 7 7.01 28.76 45.90
CA LYS A 7 7.58 28.16 44.69
C LYS A 7 7.23 29.04 43.47
N PRO A 8 8.14 29.23 42.51
CA PRO A 8 7.75 29.80 41.23
C PRO A 8 6.87 28.79 40.49
N GLU A 9 5.59 29.11 40.30
CA GLU A 9 4.73 28.47 39.30
C GLU A 9 5.28 28.80 37.91
N THR A 10 6.19 27.97 37.43
CA THR A 10 6.48 27.89 36.00
C THR A 10 5.54 26.85 35.42
N HIS A 11 4.32 27.28 35.08
CA HIS A 11 3.54 26.59 34.06
C HIS A 11 4.30 26.73 32.73
N PHE A 12 5.31 25.88 32.53
CA PHE A 12 5.71 25.52 31.17
C PHE A 12 4.51 24.84 30.54
N LYS A 13 3.72 25.60 29.78
CA LYS A 13 2.95 25.02 28.68
C LYS A 13 3.97 24.26 27.83
N SER A 14 3.97 22.93 27.91
CA SER A 14 4.64 22.14 26.89
C SER A 14 3.86 22.37 25.60
N ASN A 15 4.31 23.33 24.81
CA ASN A 15 4.04 23.35 23.38
C ASN A 15 4.83 22.18 22.75
N SER A 16 4.42 20.95 23.07
CA SER A 16 4.75 19.70 22.39
C SER A 16 3.40 19.16 21.91
N ASN A 17 3.04 19.09 20.64
CA ASN A 17 3.80 18.95 19.41
C ASN A 17 3.12 19.79 18.32
N LYS A 18 3.76 20.89 17.89
CA LYS A 18 3.52 21.46 16.55
C LYS A 18 4.75 21.17 15.68
N SER A 19 5.06 19.89 15.51
CA SER A 19 5.93 19.38 14.46
C SER A 19 5.37 18.00 14.14
N LYS A 20 4.87 17.64 12.96
CA LYS A 20 5.03 18.18 11.61
C LYS A 20 3.72 17.81 10.87
N ASN A 21 2.92 18.78 10.41
CA ASN A 21 1.69 18.49 9.65
C ASN A 21 1.56 19.39 8.41
N TYR A 22 2.68 19.61 7.70
CA TYR A 22 2.71 20.54 6.56
C TYR A 22 2.47 19.89 5.19
N LEU A 23 2.22 18.58 5.10
CA LEU A 23 2.18 17.88 3.80
C LEU A 23 0.79 17.39 3.35
N PHE A 24 -0.22 17.30 4.22
CA PHE A 24 -1.38 16.43 3.93
C PHE A 24 -2.76 17.06 4.14
N THR A 25 -2.84 18.35 4.49
CA THR A 25 -4.16 18.99 4.71
C THR A 25 -4.88 19.40 3.43
N ASN A 26 -4.21 19.35 2.26
CA ASN A 26 -4.73 19.84 0.98
C ASN A 26 -4.69 18.77 -0.14
N LEU A 27 -4.72 17.48 0.19
CA LEU A 27 -4.77 16.45 -0.85
C LEU A 27 -6.08 16.60 -1.66
N PRO A 28 -6.03 16.52 -3.00
CA PRO A 28 -7.23 16.56 -3.81
C PRO A 28 -8.13 15.33 -3.53
N PRO A 29 -9.44 15.40 -3.87
CA PRO A 29 -10.32 14.24 -3.86
C PRO A 29 -9.73 13.08 -4.70
N ALA A 30 -10.08 11.84 -4.36
CA ALA A 30 -9.66 10.69 -5.17
C ALA A 30 -10.48 10.62 -6.46
N PRO A 31 -9.94 10.02 -7.53
CA PRO A 31 -8.58 9.46 -7.63
C PRO A 31 -7.50 10.55 -7.74
N ARG A 32 -6.35 10.32 -7.11
CA ARG A 32 -5.17 11.21 -7.17
C ARG A 32 -4.06 10.64 -8.03
N THR A 33 -3.05 11.48 -8.31
CA THR A 33 -1.81 11.08 -8.97
C THR A 33 -0.61 11.40 -8.08
N TYR A 34 0.35 10.48 -8.01
CA TYR A 34 1.58 10.60 -7.23
C TYR A 34 2.81 10.50 -8.13
N THR A 35 3.92 11.08 -7.67
CA THR A 35 5.23 10.94 -8.31
C THR A 35 6.10 9.98 -7.51
N ASP A 36 7.11 9.36 -8.12
CA ASP A 36 8.06 8.53 -7.38
C ASP A 36 8.81 9.35 -6.30
N ASP A 37 9.04 10.64 -6.58
CA ASP A 37 9.63 11.59 -5.64
C ASP A 37 8.77 11.80 -4.38
N PHE A 38 7.44 11.76 -4.52
CA PHE A 38 6.52 11.85 -3.38
C PHE A 38 6.80 10.72 -2.38
N TRP A 39 6.97 9.49 -2.86
CA TRP A 39 7.25 8.32 -2.03
C TRP A 39 8.67 8.30 -1.45
N ARG A 40 9.66 8.85 -2.18
CA ARG A 40 11.07 8.90 -1.77
C ARG A 40 11.36 9.98 -0.70
N LYS A 41 10.65 11.11 -0.71
CA LYS A 41 11.04 12.34 0.04
C LYS A 41 10.39 12.52 1.42
N GLY A 42 9.50 11.65 1.90
CA GLY A 42 8.85 11.81 3.22
C GLY A 42 9.88 11.83 4.36
N ASN A 43 9.68 12.56 5.46
CA ASN A 43 10.67 12.72 6.56
C ASN A 43 10.26 12.14 7.92
N ASP A 44 9.40 11.11 7.92
CA ASP A 44 8.86 10.43 9.11
C ASP A 44 8.69 8.91 8.92
N ALA A 45 8.32 8.20 10.00
CA ALA A 45 8.35 6.75 10.23
C ALA A 45 7.52 5.83 9.28
N GLY A 46 6.94 6.37 8.21
CA GLY A 46 6.17 5.63 7.19
C GLY A 46 6.86 5.54 5.82
N ARG A 47 8.18 5.73 5.76
CA ARG A 47 8.94 5.76 4.50
C ARG A 47 8.94 4.42 3.78
N PHE A 48 8.84 4.51 2.45
CA PHE A 48 9.31 3.47 1.54
C PHE A 48 10.83 3.56 1.45
N SER A 49 11.50 2.48 1.80
CA SER A 49 12.95 2.33 1.71
C SER A 49 13.42 2.35 0.25
N VAL A 50 14.74 2.46 0.04
CA VAL A 50 15.32 2.31 -1.31
C VAL A 50 14.93 0.95 -1.92
N ARG A 51 14.88 -0.11 -1.11
CA ARG A 51 14.45 -1.45 -1.52
C ARG A 51 12.99 -1.47 -1.95
N ASP A 52 12.12 -0.75 -1.25
CA ASP A 52 10.70 -0.66 -1.58
C ASP A 52 10.47 0.04 -2.92
N ILE A 53 11.21 1.12 -3.17
CA ILE A 53 11.13 1.84 -4.44
C ILE A 53 11.72 1.01 -5.59
N GLU A 54 12.78 0.25 -5.34
CA GLU A 54 13.28 -0.72 -6.32
C GLU A 54 12.23 -1.79 -6.62
N ALA A 55 11.60 -2.37 -5.58
CA ALA A 55 10.54 -3.35 -5.72
C ALA A 55 9.35 -2.80 -6.52
N LEU A 56 8.91 -1.57 -6.23
CA LEU A 56 7.86 -0.86 -6.99
C LEU A 56 8.19 -0.77 -8.48
N ASN A 57 9.42 -0.37 -8.81
CA ASN A 57 9.84 -0.23 -10.20
C ASN A 57 9.88 -1.59 -10.93
N GLN A 58 10.40 -2.63 -10.26
CA GLN A 58 10.41 -3.98 -10.82
C GLN A 58 9.00 -4.56 -10.94
N PHE A 59 8.11 -4.25 -9.99
CA PHE A 59 6.71 -4.64 -10.02
C PHE A 59 5.99 -4.07 -11.25
N ARG A 60 6.15 -2.77 -11.53
CA ARG A 60 5.61 -2.13 -12.75
C ARG A 60 6.20 -2.70 -14.05
N GLN A 61 7.36 -3.35 -13.99
CA GLN A 61 8.07 -3.96 -15.12
C GLN A 61 7.87 -5.48 -15.22
N LEU A 62 6.82 -6.03 -14.60
CA LEU A 62 6.49 -7.45 -14.76
C LEU A 62 6.10 -7.82 -16.19
N GLU A 63 5.65 -6.90 -17.02
CA GLU A 63 5.31 -7.12 -18.45
C GLU A 63 4.44 -8.38 -18.68
N LEU A 64 3.47 -8.62 -17.79
CA LEU A 64 2.66 -9.84 -17.78
C LEU A 64 1.91 -10.05 -19.11
N GLU A 65 1.55 -8.96 -19.78
CA GLU A 65 0.88 -8.96 -21.07
C GLU A 65 1.73 -9.50 -22.24
N LEU A 66 3.05 -9.58 -22.07
CA LEU A 66 3.95 -10.17 -23.08
C LEU A 66 4.10 -11.69 -22.94
N LEU A 67 3.66 -12.25 -21.82
CA LEU A 67 3.77 -13.67 -21.50
C LEU A 67 2.56 -14.44 -22.02
N LYS A 68 2.81 -15.64 -22.56
CA LYS A 68 1.79 -16.40 -23.30
C LYS A 68 1.03 -17.39 -22.44
N SER A 69 1.64 -17.88 -21.36
CA SER A 69 1.00 -18.83 -20.44
C SER A 69 0.85 -18.24 -19.05
N ASP A 70 -0.16 -18.72 -18.33
CA ASP A 70 -0.36 -18.32 -16.94
C ASP A 70 0.72 -18.90 -16.03
N ASP A 71 1.27 -20.08 -16.33
CA ASP A 71 2.44 -20.63 -15.63
C ASP A 71 3.65 -19.69 -15.68
N GLU A 72 3.91 -19.06 -16.85
CA GLU A 72 5.00 -18.08 -17.00
C GLU A 72 4.73 -16.81 -16.18
N LYS A 73 3.50 -16.31 -16.20
CA LYS A 73 3.08 -15.13 -15.44
C LYS A 73 3.19 -15.39 -13.95
N GLU A 74 2.63 -16.49 -13.46
CA GLU A 74 2.70 -16.89 -12.06
C GLU A 74 4.16 -17.03 -11.62
N SER A 75 4.99 -17.75 -12.40
CA SER A 75 6.42 -17.88 -12.09
C SER A 75 7.12 -16.51 -11.96
N LYS A 76 6.81 -15.56 -12.86
CA LYS A 76 7.41 -14.22 -12.82
C LYS A 76 6.93 -13.41 -11.60
N ILE A 77 5.64 -13.49 -11.28
CA ILE A 77 5.05 -12.86 -10.08
C ILE A 77 5.69 -13.43 -8.81
N ARG A 78 5.72 -14.76 -8.67
CA ARG A 78 6.29 -15.44 -7.50
C ARG A 78 7.77 -15.14 -7.30
N LYS A 79 8.56 -15.12 -8.38
CA LYS A 79 9.98 -14.72 -8.33
C LYS A 79 10.16 -13.29 -7.82
N LEU A 80 9.30 -12.35 -8.23
CA LEU A 80 9.34 -10.99 -7.74
C LEU A 80 9.02 -10.94 -6.23
N CYS A 81 7.95 -11.61 -5.80
CA CYS A 81 7.55 -11.67 -4.39
C CYS A 81 8.66 -12.29 -3.51
N ALA A 82 9.31 -13.36 -3.97
CA ALA A 82 10.43 -13.98 -3.26
C ALA A 82 11.65 -13.05 -3.18
N LYS A 83 12.03 -12.40 -4.30
CA LYS A 83 13.17 -11.47 -4.34
C LYS A 83 12.97 -10.26 -3.43
N TYR A 84 11.76 -9.69 -3.45
CA TYR A 84 11.40 -8.49 -2.69
C TYR A 84 10.53 -8.82 -1.49
N HIS A 85 10.75 -9.98 -0.85
CA HIS A 85 9.99 -10.40 0.31
C HIS A 85 10.02 -9.33 1.43
N CYS A 86 8.84 -9.01 1.97
CA CYS A 86 8.58 -7.93 2.92
C CYS A 86 8.91 -6.51 2.43
N ALA A 87 9.15 -6.31 1.13
CA ALA A 87 9.17 -4.96 0.57
C ALA A 87 7.75 -4.41 0.55
N ARG A 88 7.61 -3.13 0.87
CA ARG A 88 6.33 -2.44 0.91
C ARG A 88 6.09 -1.75 -0.43
N ILE A 89 4.95 -1.99 -1.08
CA ILE A 89 4.57 -1.33 -2.33
C ILE A 89 3.53 -0.24 -2.03
N PRO A 90 3.76 1.02 -2.44
CA PRO A 90 2.83 2.12 -2.17
C PRO A 90 1.51 1.93 -2.91
N LEU A 91 0.41 2.17 -2.20
CA LEU A 91 -0.95 2.12 -2.76
C LEU A 91 -1.61 3.50 -2.84
N ASP A 92 -1.70 4.20 -1.71
CA ASP A 92 -2.40 5.48 -1.59
C ASP A 92 -2.03 6.18 -0.27
N VAL A 93 -2.71 7.28 0.02
CA VAL A 93 -2.73 7.99 1.29
C VAL A 93 -4.18 8.00 1.78
N ASP A 94 -4.40 7.61 3.02
CA ASP A 94 -5.75 7.60 3.61
C ASP A 94 -6.23 9.01 4.01
N LYS A 95 -7.46 9.09 4.54
CA LYS A 95 -8.09 10.37 4.94
C LYS A 95 -7.33 11.15 6.02
N ILE A 96 -6.50 10.48 6.82
CA ILE A 96 -5.71 11.11 7.88
C ILE A 96 -4.29 11.48 7.40
N GLY A 97 -3.96 11.18 6.15
CA GLY A 97 -2.66 11.50 5.56
C GLY A 97 -1.61 10.41 5.72
N TYR A 98 -1.99 9.20 6.15
CA TYR A 98 -1.06 8.08 6.31
C TYR A 98 -0.84 7.35 4.99
N ALA A 99 0.44 7.10 4.66
CA ALA A 99 0.83 6.36 3.46
C ALA A 99 0.48 4.87 3.62
N ARG A 100 -0.47 4.42 2.81
CA ARG A 100 -0.91 3.03 2.67
C ARG A 100 -0.04 2.30 1.67
N GLY A 101 0.11 1.01 1.89
CA GLY A 101 0.94 0.17 1.05
C GLY A 101 1.01 -1.23 1.61
N PHE A 102 1.07 -2.21 0.71
CA PHE A 102 1.06 -3.62 1.07
C PHE A 102 2.46 -4.20 1.09
N PHE A 103 2.67 -5.23 1.91
CA PHE A 103 3.90 -6.00 1.90
C PHE A 103 3.80 -7.10 0.85
N LEU A 104 4.82 -7.19 -0.02
CA LEU A 104 5.00 -8.36 -0.88
C LEU A 104 5.37 -9.56 -0.03
N LEU A 105 4.59 -10.62 -0.13
CA LEU A 105 4.81 -11.84 0.62
C LEU A 105 4.59 -13.03 -0.29
N GLU A 106 5.39 -14.07 -0.08
CA GLU A 106 5.45 -15.23 -0.97
C GLU A 106 4.26 -16.19 -0.74
N SER A 107 3.68 -16.18 0.47
CA SER A 107 2.71 -17.16 0.92
C SER A 107 1.94 -16.65 2.14
N ILE A 108 0.88 -15.85 1.93
CA ILE A 108 -0.02 -15.44 3.03
C ILE A 108 -1.37 -16.16 2.96
N SER A 109 -1.85 -16.55 1.77
CA SER A 109 -3.14 -17.24 1.62
C SER A 109 -3.35 -17.78 0.20
N TYR A 110 -4.55 -18.36 0.00
CA TYR A 110 -5.04 -19.04 -1.20
C TYR A 110 -5.12 -18.10 -2.40
N ASP A 111 -4.34 -18.42 -3.43
CA ASP A 111 -4.63 -17.96 -4.79
C ASP A 111 -6.05 -18.35 -5.20
N ILE A 112 -6.62 -17.57 -6.12
CA ILE A 112 -7.94 -17.86 -6.66
C ILE A 112 -7.76 -18.73 -7.90
N TYR A 113 -8.47 -19.86 -7.92
CA TYR A 113 -8.40 -20.84 -9.00
C TYR A 113 -9.79 -21.27 -9.46
N GLY A 114 -9.84 -21.92 -10.61
CA GLY A 114 -11.06 -22.60 -11.07
C GLY A 114 -12.14 -21.62 -11.52
N GLU A 115 -13.40 -21.89 -11.13
CA GLU A 115 -14.55 -21.17 -11.68
C GLU A 115 -14.68 -19.73 -11.17
N GLU A 116 -14.14 -19.44 -9.97
CA GLU A 116 -14.16 -18.10 -9.36
C GLU A 116 -13.46 -17.06 -10.23
N LEU A 117 -12.46 -17.47 -11.02
CA LEU A 117 -11.75 -16.60 -11.95
C LEU A 117 -12.67 -16.00 -13.03
N LYS A 118 -13.77 -16.69 -13.38
CA LYS A 118 -14.75 -16.21 -14.37
C LYS A 118 -15.45 -14.94 -13.90
N GLU A 119 -15.67 -14.77 -12.59
CA GLU A 119 -16.30 -13.57 -12.02
C GLU A 119 -15.44 -12.32 -12.22
N TYR A 120 -14.13 -12.51 -12.36
CA TYR A 120 -13.15 -11.43 -12.51
C TYR A 120 -12.68 -11.24 -13.95
N GLU A 121 -13.18 -12.05 -14.88
CA GLU A 121 -12.70 -12.15 -16.27
C GLU A 121 -11.18 -12.40 -16.35
N GLU A 122 -10.67 -13.23 -15.43
CA GLU A 122 -9.25 -13.59 -15.34
C GLU A 122 -9.03 -15.07 -15.65
N THR A 123 -7.79 -15.43 -15.97
CA THR A 123 -7.34 -16.82 -16.09
C THR A 123 -6.33 -17.21 -15.01
N LEU A 124 -5.84 -16.21 -14.27
CA LEU A 124 -4.88 -16.34 -13.17
C LEU A 124 -5.13 -15.18 -12.20
N VAL A 125 -5.22 -15.46 -10.90
CA VAL A 125 -5.22 -14.43 -9.86
C VAL A 125 -4.38 -14.92 -8.68
N VAL A 126 -3.25 -14.25 -8.48
CA VAL A 126 -2.24 -14.65 -7.48
C VAL A 126 -2.34 -13.75 -6.27
N CYS A 127 -2.39 -14.32 -5.06
CA CYS A 127 -2.23 -13.56 -3.82
C CYS A 127 -0.76 -13.14 -3.68
N ILE A 128 -0.49 -11.84 -3.66
CA ILE A 128 0.88 -11.29 -3.69
C ILE A 128 1.29 -10.58 -2.41
N GLY A 129 0.34 -10.28 -1.51
CA GLY A 129 0.64 -9.42 -0.38
C GLY A 129 -0.52 -9.14 0.56
N ILE A 130 -0.21 -8.42 1.62
CA ILE A 130 -1.19 -7.94 2.60
C ILE A 130 -0.98 -6.46 2.90
N GLU A 131 -2.07 -5.72 2.97
CA GLU A 131 -2.14 -4.34 3.43
C GLU A 131 -2.72 -4.32 4.84
N GLY A 132 -2.01 -3.70 5.78
CA GLY A 132 -2.43 -3.73 7.18
C GLY A 132 -2.35 -5.13 7.79
N LEU A 133 -3.38 -5.50 8.56
CA LEU A 133 -3.46 -6.80 9.24
C LEU A 133 -4.27 -7.85 8.46
N ASP A 134 -5.24 -7.43 7.64
CA ASP A 134 -6.27 -8.33 7.13
C ASP A 134 -6.56 -8.20 5.62
N ALA A 135 -6.10 -7.12 4.95
CA ALA A 135 -6.48 -6.86 3.57
C ALA A 135 -5.55 -7.56 2.57
N LEU A 136 -6.05 -8.56 1.86
CA LEU A 136 -5.25 -9.32 0.91
C LEU A 136 -5.18 -8.60 -0.44
N ILE A 137 -3.99 -8.59 -1.04
CA ILE A 137 -3.73 -8.00 -2.35
C ILE A 137 -3.47 -9.11 -3.35
N TYR A 138 -4.17 -9.03 -4.48
CA TYR A 138 -4.06 -10.00 -5.57
C TYR A 138 -3.65 -9.33 -6.87
N LEU A 139 -2.95 -10.08 -7.72
CA LEU A 139 -2.56 -9.67 -9.06
C LEU A 139 -3.12 -10.65 -10.08
N GLY A 140 -4.00 -10.15 -10.94
CA GLY A 140 -4.55 -10.89 -12.07
C GLY A 140 -3.54 -11.07 -13.19
N GLY A 141 -3.69 -12.13 -13.98
CA GLY A 141 -2.90 -12.40 -15.18
C GLY A 141 -3.08 -11.34 -16.27
N SER A 142 -4.17 -10.56 -16.23
CA SER A 142 -4.35 -9.36 -17.07
C SER A 142 -3.53 -8.14 -16.60
N GLY A 143 -2.98 -8.21 -15.39
CA GLY A 143 -2.31 -7.09 -14.73
C GLY A 143 -3.24 -6.20 -13.90
N LYS A 144 -4.54 -6.53 -13.76
CA LYS A 144 -5.39 -5.86 -12.77
C LYS A 144 -4.92 -6.20 -11.35
N LEU A 145 -4.80 -5.18 -10.51
CA LEU A 145 -4.53 -5.32 -9.09
C LEU A 145 -5.84 -5.28 -8.32
N TYR A 146 -6.01 -6.20 -7.40
CA TYR A 146 -7.22 -6.36 -6.61
C TYR A 146 -6.92 -6.29 -5.12
N ILE A 147 -7.93 -5.89 -4.35
CA ILE A 147 -7.91 -5.95 -2.89
C ILE A 147 -9.15 -6.72 -2.41
N SER A 148 -8.93 -7.64 -1.47
CA SER A 148 -9.97 -8.20 -0.63
C SER A 148 -9.89 -7.53 0.73
N LEU A 149 -10.96 -6.82 1.12
CA LEU A 149 -10.99 -6.11 2.40
C LEU A 149 -11.45 -7.03 3.55
N ASN A 150 -12.25 -8.06 3.24
CA ASN A 150 -12.76 -9.10 4.15
C ASN A 150 -12.99 -10.40 3.33
N GLU A 151 -12.92 -11.57 3.98
CA GLU A 151 -13.12 -12.89 3.33
C GLU A 151 -14.47 -13.02 2.60
N ASP A 152 -15.51 -12.30 3.03
CA ASP A 152 -16.88 -12.39 2.50
C ASP A 152 -17.21 -11.38 1.37
N HIS A 153 -16.24 -10.59 0.91
CA HIS A 153 -16.49 -9.56 -0.11
C HIS A 153 -15.78 -9.86 -1.44
N PRO A 154 -16.45 -9.59 -2.58
CA PRO A 154 -15.83 -9.77 -3.88
C PRO A 154 -14.60 -8.86 -4.03
N LEU A 155 -13.60 -9.34 -4.77
CA LEU A 155 -12.40 -8.56 -5.02
C LEU A 155 -12.74 -7.21 -5.64
N LYS A 156 -12.18 -6.14 -5.07
CA LYS A 156 -12.29 -4.80 -5.63
C LYS A 156 -11.07 -4.51 -6.49
N VAL A 157 -11.30 -4.10 -7.74
CA VAL A 157 -10.24 -3.63 -8.63
C VAL A 157 -9.71 -2.30 -8.10
N LEU A 158 -8.39 -2.22 -7.93
CA LEU A 158 -7.70 -0.96 -7.61
C LEU A 158 -7.35 -0.21 -8.90
N TYR A 159 -6.46 -0.80 -9.70
CA TYR A 159 -5.93 -0.25 -10.95
C TYR A 159 -5.07 -1.31 -11.65
N ASN A 160 -4.50 -0.98 -12.80
CA ASN A 160 -3.47 -1.81 -13.42
C ASN A 160 -2.17 -1.74 -12.61
N TYR A 161 -1.45 -2.85 -12.47
CA TYR A 161 -0.20 -2.96 -11.72
C TYR A 161 0.88 -1.97 -12.19
N LYS A 162 0.85 -1.51 -13.44
CA LYS A 162 1.78 -0.50 -13.96
C LYS A 162 1.54 0.89 -13.38
N ASP A 163 0.30 1.18 -12.98
CA ASP A 163 -0.12 2.46 -12.42
C ASP A 163 0.04 2.52 -10.91
N ILE A 164 0.41 1.42 -10.25
CA ILE A 164 0.55 1.35 -8.79
C ILE A 164 1.53 2.39 -8.28
N GLY A 165 1.20 3.05 -7.17
CA GLY A 165 2.01 4.15 -6.62
C GLY A 165 2.07 5.39 -7.52
N ALA A 166 1.44 5.40 -8.70
CA ALA A 166 1.26 6.59 -9.51
C ALA A 166 -0.21 7.05 -9.47
N ARG A 167 -1.16 6.12 -9.31
CA ARG A 167 -2.58 6.39 -9.15
C ARG A 167 -3.08 6.02 -7.76
N SER A 168 -4.18 6.66 -7.40
CA SER A 168 -4.90 6.50 -6.15
C SER A 168 -6.30 5.96 -6.40
N SER A 169 -6.83 5.24 -5.41
CA SER A 169 -8.21 4.76 -5.37
C SER A 169 -8.92 5.37 -4.16
N ASP A 170 -10.22 5.65 -4.28
CA ASP A 170 -11.04 6.09 -3.16
C ASP A 170 -11.27 5.00 -2.09
N ILE A 171 -10.90 3.75 -2.38
CA ILE A 171 -11.04 2.60 -1.47
C ILE A 171 -10.45 2.87 -0.09
N PHE A 172 -9.37 3.65 0.02
CA PHE A 172 -8.70 3.95 1.30
C PHE A 172 -9.21 5.22 2.02
N GLN A 173 -10.18 5.95 1.45
CA GLN A 173 -10.63 7.22 2.05
C GLN A 173 -11.58 7.03 3.23
N ASN A 174 -12.23 5.88 3.36
CA ASN A 174 -13.22 5.62 4.41
C ASN A 174 -12.95 4.34 5.22
N THR A 175 -11.78 3.72 5.03
CA THR A 175 -11.38 2.53 5.77
C THR A 175 -10.63 2.95 7.03
N ASP A 176 -11.34 2.98 8.15
CA ASP A 176 -10.74 2.85 9.48
C ASP A 176 -10.59 1.35 9.72
N TYR A 177 -9.41 0.78 9.43
CA TYR A 177 -9.08 -0.54 9.98
C TYR A 177 -8.87 -0.41 11.49
#